data_AF-A0A3A8P3V2-F1
#
_entry.id   AF-A0A3A8P3V2-F1
#
_cell.length_a   1.000
_cell.length_b   1.000
_cell.length_c   1.000
_cell.angle_alpha   90.00
_cell.angle_beta   90.00
_cell.angle_gamma   90.00
#
_symmetry.space_group_name_H-M   'P 1'
#
loop_
_entity.id
_entity.type
_entity.pdbx_description
1 polymer ?
#
loop_
_entity_poly.entity_id
_entity_poly.type
_entity_poly.pdbx_seq_one_letter_code
_entity_poly.pdbx_strand_id
1 'polypeptide(L)'
;MRNFGPYALAADALTAACPLILSKPNATVVHLQETQPEVALRAATEYCAWLYATPDGRYEMSMLSDSSRPGDSVRGMRSCALPAFVDDPRYAPGSLKQIFALHNHPFGTRLSAGDLRFIEAMASVHDWEVLTRKGNIRLSIIAFFSRSRDASAPTCDGFYQYVPATREMMLWTRTGERWKQESHGIVTWLDGRTYRLDAR
;
A
#
# COMPACT_ATOMS: atom_id res chain seq x y z
N MET A 1 6.92 2.73 -19.80
CA MET A 1 7.08 1.90 -18.58
C MET A 1 6.72 0.47 -18.98
N ARG A 2 7.52 -0.55 -18.61
CA ARG A 2 7.12 -1.94 -18.81
C ARG A 2 5.82 -2.16 -18.02
N ASN A 3 4.78 -2.67 -18.67
CA ASN A 3 3.49 -2.94 -18.03
C ASN A 3 3.75 -3.84 -16.82
N PHE A 4 3.30 -3.40 -15.65
CA PHE A 4 3.29 -4.27 -14.47
C PHE A 4 2.23 -5.35 -14.69
N GLY A 5 2.64 -6.61 -14.73
CA GLY A 5 1.75 -7.73 -15.06
C GLY A 5 1.55 -7.93 -16.57
N PRO A 6 0.60 -8.79 -16.97
CA PRO A 6 -0.42 -9.44 -16.13
C PRO A 6 0.13 -10.58 -15.25
N TYR A 7 -0.37 -10.68 -14.02
CA TYR A 7 -0.09 -11.79 -13.10
C TYR A 7 -1.27 -12.75 -12.98
N ALA A 8 -0.99 -14.02 -12.70
CA ALA A 8 -2.01 -15.05 -12.51
C ALA A 8 -2.61 -15.05 -11.09
N LEU A 9 -1.83 -14.64 -10.09
CA LEU A 9 -2.23 -14.58 -8.68
C LEU A 9 -1.99 -13.18 -8.13
N ALA A 10 -2.91 -12.72 -7.28
CA ALA A 10 -2.75 -11.43 -6.58
C ALA A 10 -1.52 -11.42 -5.66
N ALA A 11 -1.15 -12.58 -5.09
CA ALA A 11 0.05 -12.71 -4.25
C ALA A 11 1.35 -12.52 -5.05
N ASP A 12 1.40 -13.00 -6.29
CA ASP A 12 2.57 -12.82 -7.17
C ASP A 12 2.70 -11.34 -7.58
N ALA A 13 1.57 -10.71 -7.93
CA ALA A 13 1.52 -9.30 -8.21
C ALA A 13 1.98 -8.48 -6.99
N LEU A 14 1.44 -8.77 -5.79
CA LEU A 14 1.83 -8.08 -4.57
C LEU A 14 3.34 -8.23 -4.28
N THR A 15 3.88 -9.44 -4.46
CA THR A 15 5.31 -9.73 -4.29
C THR A 15 6.17 -8.95 -5.28
N ALA A 16 5.72 -8.76 -6.52
CA ALA A 16 6.41 -7.98 -7.53
C ALA A 16 6.29 -6.46 -7.30
N ALA A 17 5.18 -5.99 -6.72
CA ALA A 17 4.96 -4.57 -6.46
C ALA A 17 5.91 -4.00 -5.41
N CYS A 18 6.18 -4.76 -4.34
CA CYS A 18 6.99 -4.29 -3.22
C CYS A 18 8.38 -3.76 -3.63
N PRO A 19 9.26 -4.52 -4.32
CA PRO A 19 10.56 -4.00 -4.76
C PRO A 19 10.44 -2.87 -5.81
N LEU A 20 9.39 -2.90 -6.64
CA LEU A 20 9.16 -1.84 -7.64
C LEU A 20 8.84 -0.49 -6.98
N ILE A 21 8.02 -0.49 -5.92
CA ILE A 21 7.67 0.74 -5.18
C ILE A 21 8.86 1.18 -4.33
N LEU A 22 9.48 0.26 -3.58
CA LEU A 22 10.57 0.61 -2.66
C LEU A 22 11.85 1.04 -3.37
N SER A 23 12.05 0.68 -4.64
CA SER A 23 13.18 1.14 -5.46
C SER A 23 13.05 2.59 -5.97
N LYS A 24 11.92 3.25 -5.72
CA LYS A 24 11.74 4.65 -6.12
C LYS A 24 12.57 5.60 -5.26
N PRO A 25 13.01 6.74 -5.80
CA PRO A 25 13.80 7.71 -5.05
C PRO A 25 13.12 8.10 -3.74
N ASN A 26 13.84 8.01 -2.62
CA ASN A 26 13.36 8.37 -1.29
C ASN A 26 12.08 7.63 -0.83
N ALA A 27 11.74 6.49 -1.46
CA ALA A 27 10.65 5.62 -1.00
C ALA A 27 10.99 4.96 0.35
N THR A 28 12.27 4.94 0.71
CA THR A 28 12.76 4.63 2.06
C THR A 28 13.79 5.68 2.48
N VAL A 29 13.72 6.09 3.74
CA VAL A 29 14.68 7.02 4.35
C VAL A 29 15.23 6.48 5.67
N VAL A 30 15.06 5.17 5.92
CA VAL A 30 15.52 4.51 7.16
C VAL A 30 17.02 4.72 7.41
N HIS A 31 17.83 4.74 6.35
CA HIS A 31 19.27 5.01 6.42
C HIS A 31 19.63 6.41 6.96
N LEU A 32 18.70 7.37 6.91
CA LEU A 32 18.88 8.74 7.43
C LEU A 32 18.24 8.95 8.80
N GLN A 33 17.36 8.04 9.24
CA GLN A 33 16.47 8.28 10.38
C GLN A 33 17.24 8.51 11.70
N GLU A 34 18.35 7.79 11.90
CA GLU A 34 19.15 7.89 13.12
C GLU A 34 20.13 9.08 13.08
N THR A 35 20.68 9.41 11.91
CA THR A 35 21.78 10.37 11.78
C THR A 35 21.33 11.75 11.35
N GLN A 36 20.25 11.85 10.56
CA GLN A 36 19.76 13.09 9.96
C GLN A 36 18.22 13.10 9.89
N PRO A 37 17.51 13.06 11.03
CA PRO A 37 16.05 12.87 11.08
C PRO A 37 15.27 13.95 10.33
N GLU A 38 15.70 15.22 10.39
CA GLU A 38 15.04 16.29 9.64
C GLU A 38 15.22 16.17 8.12
N VAL A 39 16.37 15.67 7.68
CA VAL A 39 16.62 15.41 6.26
C VAL A 39 15.77 14.23 5.80
N ALA A 40 15.69 13.17 6.62
CA ALA A 40 14.82 12.03 6.37
C ALA A 40 13.36 12.47 6.18
N LEU A 41 12.84 13.32 7.08
CA LEU A 41 11.49 13.87 6.99
C LEU A 41 11.24 14.63 5.68
N ARG A 42 12.16 15.54 5.31
CA ARG A 42 12.04 16.36 4.11
C ARG A 42 12.21 15.60 2.80
N ALA A 43 13.00 14.52 2.81
CA ALA A 43 13.28 13.71 1.63
C ALA A 43 12.20 12.64 1.38
N ALA A 44 11.58 12.12 2.44
CA ALA A 44 10.61 11.03 2.39
C ALA A 44 9.52 11.27 1.35
N THR A 45 9.37 10.31 0.44
CA THR A 45 8.36 10.34 -0.62
C THR A 45 7.56 9.06 -0.62
N GLU A 46 6.24 9.18 -0.54
CA GLU A 46 5.31 8.08 -0.76
C GLU A 46 4.96 7.97 -2.24
N TYR A 47 4.85 6.74 -2.69
CA TYR A 47 4.39 6.32 -4.00
C TYR A 47 3.24 5.36 -3.78
N CYS A 48 2.17 5.51 -4.55
CA CYS A 48 1.06 4.57 -4.52
C CYS A 48 0.58 4.14 -5.89
N ALA A 49 -0.06 2.98 -5.90
CA ALA A 49 -0.80 2.47 -7.04
C ALA A 49 -1.99 1.62 -6.56
N TRP A 50 -2.97 1.45 -7.44
CA TRP A 50 -3.96 0.40 -7.27
C TRP A 50 -3.42 -0.90 -7.86
N LEU A 51 -3.54 -2.00 -7.12
CA LEU A 51 -3.60 -3.33 -7.70
C LEU A 51 -5.07 -3.66 -8.00
N TYR A 52 -5.34 -4.12 -9.21
CA TYR A 52 -6.69 -4.42 -9.67
C TYR A 52 -6.77 -5.75 -10.40
N ALA A 53 -7.95 -6.38 -10.34
CA ALA A 53 -8.30 -7.53 -11.14
C ALA A 53 -8.91 -7.09 -12.47
N THR A 54 -8.51 -7.74 -13.55
CA THR A 54 -8.99 -7.52 -14.91
C THR A 54 -10.15 -8.47 -15.24
N PRO A 55 -10.96 -8.20 -16.28
CA PRO A 55 -12.08 -9.07 -16.68
C PRO A 55 -11.67 -10.50 -17.07
N ASP A 56 -10.44 -10.70 -17.56
CA ASP A 56 -9.89 -12.01 -17.89
C ASP A 56 -9.35 -12.78 -16.67
N GLY A 57 -9.44 -12.18 -15.47
CA GLY A 57 -9.04 -12.78 -14.20
C GLY A 57 -7.54 -12.72 -13.96
N ARG A 58 -6.86 -11.71 -14.52
CA ARG A 58 -5.47 -11.38 -14.24
C ARG A 58 -5.37 -10.23 -13.25
N TYR A 59 -4.17 -9.99 -12.74
CA TYR A 59 -3.89 -8.90 -11.82
C TYR A 59 -2.84 -7.98 -12.40
N GLU A 60 -3.14 -6.69 -12.36
CA GLU A 60 -2.30 -5.61 -12.87
C GLU A 60 -2.27 -4.46 -11.87
N MET A 61 -1.35 -3.52 -12.08
CA MET A 61 -1.16 -2.37 -11.22
C MET A 61 -1.22 -1.10 -12.05
N SER A 62 -1.85 -0.07 -11.48
CA SER A 62 -1.91 1.25 -12.12
C SER A 62 -0.50 1.85 -12.24
N MET A 63 -0.40 2.95 -12.97
CA MET A 63 0.80 3.79 -12.88
C MET A 63 1.02 4.22 -11.43
N LEU A 64 2.28 4.33 -11.04
CA LEU A 64 2.66 4.86 -9.75
C LEU A 64 2.40 6.36 -9.72
N SER A 65 1.77 6.82 -8.64
CA SER A 65 1.52 8.20 -8.31
C SER A 65 2.38 8.61 -7.12
N ASP A 66 3.10 9.72 -7.25
CA ASP A 66 3.75 10.48 -6.18
C ASP A 66 3.11 11.87 -6.01
N SER A 67 1.88 12.02 -6.52
CA SER A 67 1.14 13.27 -6.43
C SER A 67 0.85 13.58 -4.97
N SER A 68 1.44 14.67 -4.47
CA SER A 68 1.29 15.10 -3.07
C SER A 68 -0.15 15.47 -2.74
N ARG A 69 -0.58 15.14 -1.52
CA ARG A 69 -1.88 15.54 -1.01
C ARG A 69 -1.88 17.03 -0.62
N PRO A 70 -3.04 17.71 -0.64
CA PRO A 70 -3.14 19.07 -0.12
C PRO A 70 -2.62 19.16 1.33
N GLY A 71 -1.70 20.09 1.58
CA GLY A 71 -1.10 20.32 2.91
C GLY A 71 0.24 19.63 3.17
N ASP A 72 0.69 18.77 2.26
CA ASP A 72 2.00 18.08 2.33
C ASP A 72 3.18 19.04 2.39
N SER A 73 3.15 20.11 1.59
CA SER A 73 4.17 21.15 1.56
C SER A 73 4.38 21.85 2.91
N VAL A 74 3.32 21.97 3.71
CA VAL A 74 3.37 22.59 5.04
C VAL A 74 4.02 21.64 6.06
N ARG A 75 3.88 20.32 5.87
CA ARG A 75 4.42 19.29 6.77
C ARG A 75 5.82 18.83 6.38
N GLY A 76 6.34 19.30 5.24
CA GLY A 76 7.63 18.87 4.70
C GLY A 76 7.64 17.39 4.32
N MET A 77 6.47 16.78 4.11
CA MET A 77 6.33 15.38 3.69
C MET A 77 5.75 15.35 2.28
N ARG A 78 6.04 14.28 1.52
CA ARG A 78 5.33 14.00 0.26
C ARG A 78 4.57 12.70 0.42
N SER A 79 3.30 12.80 0.79
CA SER A 79 2.38 11.66 0.72
C SER A 79 1.95 11.44 -0.73
N CYS A 80 1.16 10.40 -0.97
CA CYS A 80 0.68 10.10 -2.32
C CYS A 80 -0.86 10.06 -2.37
N ALA A 81 -1.42 10.47 -3.51
CA ALA A 81 -2.85 10.43 -3.78
C ALA A 81 -3.19 9.37 -4.83
N LEU A 82 -4.23 8.58 -4.55
CA LEU A 82 -4.85 7.65 -5.50
C LEU A 82 -6.24 8.15 -5.90
N PRO A 83 -6.59 8.11 -7.20
CA PRO A 83 -7.97 8.30 -7.63
C PRO A 83 -8.83 7.13 -7.14
N ALA A 84 -10.15 7.32 -7.08
CA ALA A 84 -11.06 6.22 -6.75
C ALA A 84 -11.03 5.12 -7.83
N PHE A 85 -10.95 5.49 -9.10
CA PHE A 85 -10.96 4.55 -10.21
C PHE A 85 -9.64 4.55 -10.96
N VAL A 86 -9.23 3.37 -11.41
CA VAL A 86 -8.14 3.21 -12.38
C VAL A 86 -8.69 3.45 -13.77
N ASP A 87 -8.02 4.32 -14.52
CA ASP A 87 -8.26 4.52 -15.95
C ASP A 87 -7.19 3.78 -16.75
N ASP A 88 -7.56 2.63 -17.31
CA ASP A 88 -6.71 1.82 -18.18
C ASP A 88 -7.41 1.61 -19.52
N PRO A 89 -6.93 2.25 -20.61
CA PRO A 89 -7.62 2.26 -21.90
C PRO A 89 -7.68 0.89 -22.58
N ARG A 90 -6.96 -0.11 -22.05
CA ARG A 90 -7.02 -1.50 -22.54
C ARG A 90 -8.32 -2.19 -22.14
N TYR A 91 -9.06 -1.67 -21.16
CA TYR A 91 -10.26 -2.29 -20.61
C TYR A 91 -11.46 -1.34 -20.65
N ALA A 92 -12.66 -1.90 -20.70
CA ALA A 92 -13.88 -1.09 -20.68
C ALA A 92 -14.02 -0.34 -19.34
N PRO A 93 -14.56 0.89 -19.33
CA PRO A 93 -14.84 1.62 -18.10
C PRO A 93 -15.65 0.79 -17.11
N GLY A 94 -15.27 0.81 -15.83
CA GLY A 94 -15.96 0.08 -14.74
C GLY A 94 -15.76 -1.44 -14.73
N SER A 95 -15.01 -2.01 -15.69
CA SER A 95 -14.75 -3.45 -15.76
C SER A 95 -13.61 -3.92 -14.84
N LEU A 96 -12.77 -2.99 -14.38
CA LEU A 96 -11.69 -3.25 -13.44
C LEU A 96 -12.21 -3.31 -12.01
N LYS A 97 -11.62 -4.20 -11.21
CA LYS A 97 -11.94 -4.34 -9.79
C LYS A 97 -10.72 -4.02 -8.93
N GLN A 98 -10.72 -2.86 -8.27
CA GLN A 98 -9.67 -2.47 -7.34
C GLN A 98 -9.66 -3.42 -6.14
N ILE A 99 -8.49 -3.99 -5.82
CA ILE A 99 -8.36 -4.94 -4.70
C ILE A 99 -7.41 -4.44 -3.62
N PHE A 100 -6.25 -3.88 -3.97
CA PHE A 100 -5.31 -3.36 -2.99
C PHE A 100 -4.89 -1.94 -3.34
N ALA A 101 -5.06 -1.00 -2.40
CA ALA A 101 -4.35 0.27 -2.42
C ALA A 101 -2.93 0.02 -1.91
N LEU A 102 -1.94 0.14 -2.79
CA LEU A 102 -0.53 -0.11 -2.46
C LEU A 102 0.17 1.22 -2.23
N HIS A 103 1.00 1.31 -1.19
CA HIS A 103 1.95 2.41 -1.01
C HIS A 103 3.19 1.97 -0.22
N ASN A 104 4.20 2.83 -0.11
CA ASN A 104 5.33 2.64 0.81
C ASN A 104 5.18 3.51 2.06
N HIS A 105 5.77 3.05 3.15
CA HIS A 105 6.04 3.83 4.35
C HIS A 105 7.54 4.10 4.46
N PRO A 106 7.99 5.35 4.20
CA PRO A 106 9.42 5.69 4.17
C PRO A 106 10.19 5.40 5.47
N PHE A 107 9.48 5.36 6.60
CA PHE A 107 10.01 5.11 7.94
C PHE A 107 9.67 3.73 8.51
N GLY A 108 8.99 2.86 7.75
CA GLY A 108 8.55 1.54 8.22
C GLY A 108 7.55 1.55 9.38
N THR A 109 6.85 2.67 9.57
CA THR A 109 5.80 2.83 10.58
C THR A 109 4.53 2.05 10.22
N ARG A 110 3.62 1.89 11.19
CA ARG A 110 2.27 1.32 10.94
C ARG A 110 1.43 2.26 10.06
N LEU A 111 0.39 1.71 9.43
CA LEU A 111 -0.64 2.47 8.69
C LEU A 111 -1.16 3.64 9.52
N SER A 112 -1.22 4.81 8.91
CA SER A 112 -1.73 6.03 9.54
C SER A 112 -3.26 6.04 9.59
N ALA A 113 -3.84 6.92 10.40
CA ALA A 113 -5.29 7.16 10.36
C ALA A 113 -5.76 7.60 8.96
N GLY A 114 -4.94 8.32 8.21
CA GLY A 114 -5.25 8.73 6.84
C GLY A 114 -5.37 7.54 5.89
N ASP A 115 -4.53 6.52 6.07
CA ASP A 115 -4.57 5.29 5.25
C ASP A 115 -5.84 4.50 5.53
N LEU A 116 -6.17 4.31 6.81
CA LEU A 116 -7.37 3.61 7.24
C LEU A 116 -8.63 4.32 6.73
N ARG A 117 -8.72 5.64 6.89
CA ARG A 117 -9.86 6.43 6.39
C ARG A 117 -9.97 6.40 4.88
N PHE A 118 -8.85 6.48 4.17
CA PHE A 118 -8.86 6.41 2.72
C PHE A 118 -9.49 5.10 2.24
N ILE A 119 -9.02 3.95 2.74
CA ILE A 119 -9.54 2.68 2.26
C ILE A 119 -10.96 2.37 2.77
N GLU A 120 -11.35 2.86 3.94
CA GLU A 120 -12.74 2.82 4.40
C GLU A 120 -13.67 3.63 3.48
N ALA A 121 -13.23 4.79 3.01
CA ALA A 121 -13.98 5.56 2.02
C ALA A 121 -14.08 4.81 0.68
N MET A 122 -13.00 4.15 0.25
CA MET A 122 -13.00 3.31 -0.95
C MET A 122 -13.92 2.10 -0.82
N ALA A 123 -14.11 1.56 0.39
CA ALA A 123 -15.09 0.50 0.65
C ALA A 123 -16.56 0.95 0.48
N SER A 124 -16.82 2.26 0.37
CA SER A 124 -18.14 2.81 0.01
C SER A 124 -18.33 2.99 -1.50
N VAL A 125 -17.25 2.83 -2.28
CA VAL A 125 -17.23 3.04 -3.74
C VAL A 125 -17.04 1.72 -4.49
N HIS A 126 -16.26 0.80 -3.91
CA HIS A 126 -15.93 -0.50 -4.50
C HIS A 126 -16.55 -1.65 -3.69
N ASP A 127 -16.60 -2.82 -4.32
CA ASP A 127 -16.98 -4.05 -3.63
C ASP A 127 -16.00 -4.36 -2.48
N TRP A 128 -16.53 -4.70 -1.30
CA TRP A 128 -15.71 -5.08 -0.13
C TRP A 128 -14.90 -6.35 -0.39
N GLU A 129 -15.44 -7.23 -1.23
CA GLU A 129 -14.78 -8.44 -1.70
C GLU A 129 -15.00 -8.60 -3.21
N VAL A 130 -13.96 -8.99 -3.90
CA VAL A 130 -13.99 -9.33 -5.32
C VAL A 130 -13.89 -10.84 -5.44
N LEU A 131 -14.92 -11.48 -5.99
CA LEU A 131 -14.89 -12.89 -6.34
C LEU A 131 -13.97 -13.08 -7.55
N THR A 132 -12.89 -13.84 -7.38
CA THR A 132 -11.96 -14.19 -8.44
C THR A 132 -11.99 -15.69 -8.72
N ARG A 133 -11.38 -16.12 -9.83
CA ARG A 133 -11.21 -17.56 -10.15
C ARG A 133 -10.46 -18.34 -9.06
N LYS A 134 -9.74 -17.66 -8.17
CA LYS A 134 -8.93 -18.25 -7.10
C LYS A 134 -9.51 -18.04 -5.71
N GLY A 135 -10.72 -17.48 -5.61
CA GLY A 135 -11.40 -17.18 -4.36
C GLY A 135 -11.66 -15.68 -4.18
N ASN A 136 -12.20 -15.33 -3.02
CA ASN A 136 -12.51 -13.94 -2.69
C ASN A 136 -11.24 -13.19 -2.28
N ILE A 137 -11.08 -11.99 -2.83
CA ILE A 137 -10.06 -11.05 -2.40
C ILE A 137 -10.75 -9.86 -1.76
N ARG A 138 -10.37 -9.53 -0.52
CA ARG A 138 -10.92 -8.38 0.20
C ARG A 138 -10.19 -7.11 -0.18
N LEU A 139 -10.95 -6.04 -0.38
CA LEU A 139 -10.39 -4.70 -0.51
C LEU A 139 -9.47 -4.42 0.68
N SER A 140 -8.24 -3.98 0.43
CA SER A 140 -7.26 -3.70 1.48
C SER A 140 -6.38 -2.49 1.13
N ILE A 141 -5.77 -1.89 2.14
CA ILE A 141 -4.62 -1.00 1.95
C ILE A 141 -3.36 -1.69 2.46
N ILE A 142 -2.26 -1.53 1.74
CA ILE A 142 -0.98 -2.19 1.99
C ILE A 142 0.16 -1.17 1.95
N ALA A 143 0.87 -1.04 3.07
CA ALA A 143 2.06 -0.20 3.21
C ALA A 143 3.33 -1.05 3.25
N PHE A 144 4.12 -1.03 2.18
CA PHE A 144 5.42 -1.69 2.12
C PHE A 144 6.48 -0.94 2.93
N PHE A 145 7.44 -1.67 3.50
CA PHE A 145 8.59 -1.07 4.17
C PHE A 145 9.89 -1.82 3.87
N SER A 146 10.99 -1.08 4.03
CA SER A 146 12.35 -1.61 4.03
C SER A 146 13.01 -1.34 5.38
N ARG A 147 13.88 -2.25 5.83
CA ARG A 147 14.81 -2.09 6.94
C ARG A 147 16.26 -1.93 6.46
N SER A 148 16.49 -1.95 5.14
CA SER A 148 17.82 -1.76 4.57
C SER A 148 18.38 -0.40 4.99
N ARG A 149 19.65 -0.41 5.41
CA ARG A 149 20.43 0.81 5.66
C ARG A 149 21.20 1.27 4.42
N ASP A 150 21.10 0.53 3.32
CA ASP A 150 21.66 0.92 2.02
C ASP A 150 20.59 1.64 1.19
N ALA A 151 20.82 2.92 0.95
CA ALA A 151 19.93 3.76 0.16
C ALA A 151 19.80 3.31 -1.31
N SER A 152 20.83 2.65 -1.84
CA SER A 152 20.88 2.17 -3.23
C SER A 152 20.27 0.79 -3.43
N ALA A 153 20.10 0.03 -2.33
CA ALA A 153 19.59 -1.33 -2.33
C ALA A 153 18.49 -1.53 -1.26
N PRO A 154 17.31 -0.90 -1.42
CA PRO A 154 16.19 -1.13 -0.53
C PRO A 154 15.66 -2.56 -0.67
N THR A 155 15.45 -3.21 0.47
CA THR A 155 14.87 -4.57 0.56
C THR A 155 13.36 -4.51 0.78
N CYS A 156 12.64 -5.51 0.27
CA CYS A 156 11.24 -5.73 0.64
C CYS A 156 11.16 -6.59 1.91
N ASP A 157 11.18 -5.95 3.07
CA ASP A 157 11.20 -6.64 4.38
C ASP A 157 9.82 -7.00 4.89
N GLY A 158 8.79 -6.31 4.40
CA GLY A 158 7.43 -6.56 4.83
C GLY A 158 6.45 -5.50 4.39
N PHE A 159 5.21 -5.67 4.87
CA PHE A 159 4.17 -4.68 4.74
C PHE A 159 3.15 -4.75 5.87
N TYR A 160 2.51 -3.62 6.14
CA TYR A 160 1.27 -3.59 6.91
C TYR A 160 0.09 -3.76 5.97
N GLN A 161 -0.94 -4.48 6.40
CA GLN A 161 -2.19 -4.61 5.68
C GLN A 161 -3.35 -4.22 6.60
N TYR A 162 -4.30 -3.45 6.10
CA TYR A 162 -5.58 -3.26 6.75
C TYR A 162 -6.72 -3.64 5.82
N VAL A 163 -7.68 -4.40 6.37
CA VAL A 163 -8.86 -4.88 5.66
C VAL A 163 -10.10 -4.22 6.27
N PRO A 164 -10.77 -3.27 5.59
CA PRO A 164 -11.92 -2.58 6.15
C PRO A 164 -13.04 -3.53 6.59
N ALA A 165 -13.27 -4.62 5.84
CA ALA A 165 -14.36 -5.57 6.09
C ALA A 165 -14.30 -6.21 7.49
N THR A 166 -13.09 -6.48 7.97
CA THR A 166 -12.85 -7.12 9.28
C THR A 166 -12.28 -6.14 10.30
N ARG A 167 -11.89 -4.94 9.85
CA ARG A 167 -11.11 -3.96 10.61
C ARG A 167 -9.78 -4.51 11.15
N GLU A 168 -9.30 -5.62 10.60
CA GLU A 168 -8.07 -6.25 11.05
C GLU A 168 -6.85 -5.54 10.44
N MET A 169 -5.90 -5.17 11.29
CA MET A 169 -4.57 -4.76 10.89
C MET A 169 -3.61 -5.93 11.06
N MET A 170 -2.82 -6.21 10.03
CA MET A 170 -1.83 -7.28 10.01
C MET A 170 -0.47 -6.73 9.65
N LEU A 171 0.56 -7.38 10.17
CA LEU A 171 1.94 -7.20 9.74
C LEU A 171 2.38 -8.47 9.00
N TRP A 172 2.87 -8.29 7.79
CA TRP A 172 3.51 -9.32 7.01
C TRP A 172 5.00 -9.03 6.97
N THR A 173 5.81 -9.98 7.43
CA THR A 173 7.27 -9.89 7.37
C THR A 173 7.82 -10.99 6.49
N ARG A 174 8.87 -10.66 5.74
CA ARG A 174 9.58 -11.62 4.91
C ARG A 174 10.83 -12.10 5.63
N THR A 175 10.95 -13.41 5.78
CA THR A 175 12.13 -14.08 6.33
C THR A 175 12.65 -15.06 5.28
N GLY A 176 13.65 -14.63 4.49
CA GLY A 176 14.09 -15.36 3.31
C GLY A 176 12.99 -15.40 2.23
N GLU A 177 12.58 -16.59 1.82
CA GLU A 177 11.48 -16.77 0.84
C GLU A 177 10.09 -16.90 1.47
N ARG A 178 10.00 -16.91 2.80
CA ARG A 178 8.74 -17.13 3.51
C ARG A 178 8.14 -15.82 4.00
N TRP A 179 6.83 -15.72 3.84
CA TRP A 179 6.02 -14.67 4.47
C TRP A 179 5.48 -15.17 5.81
N LYS A 180 5.66 -14.35 6.85
CA LYS A 180 5.06 -14.56 8.17
C LYS A 180 4.03 -13.47 8.41
N GLN A 181 2.81 -13.87 8.73
CA GLN A 181 1.73 -12.99 9.12
C GLN A 181 1.64 -12.91 10.65
N GLU A 182 1.47 -11.71 11.17
CA GLU A 182 1.18 -11.42 12.57
C GLU A 182 -0.04 -10.51 12.64
N SER A 183 -1.04 -10.87 13.45
CA SER A 183 -2.16 -9.97 13.70
C SER A 183 -1.67 -8.85 14.61
N HIS A 184 -1.90 -7.61 14.18
CA HIS A 184 -1.58 -6.42 14.97
C HIS A 184 -2.78 -5.92 15.79
N GLY A 185 -3.98 -6.42 15.51
CA GLY A 185 -5.20 -6.14 16.25
C GLY A 185 -6.35 -5.65 15.37
N ILE A 186 -7.47 -5.37 16.01
CA ILE A 186 -8.67 -4.80 15.40
C ILE A 186 -8.67 -3.29 15.60
N VAL A 187 -8.90 -2.55 14.52
CA VAL A 187 -8.99 -1.09 14.55
C VAL A 187 -10.30 -0.66 15.22
N THR A 188 -10.15 0.10 16.30
CA THR A 188 -11.25 0.81 16.97
C THR A 188 -10.98 2.31 16.88
N TRP A 189 -11.89 3.03 16.20
CA TRP A 189 -11.83 4.48 16.11
C TRP A 189 -12.20 5.12 17.45
N LEU A 190 -11.32 6.00 17.95
CA LEU A 190 -11.60 6.82 19.12
C LEU A 190 -12.29 8.12 18.69
N ASP A 191 -11.88 8.65 17.53
CA ASP A 191 -12.51 9.80 16.88
C ASP A 191 -12.27 9.78 15.34
N GLY A 192 -12.50 10.91 14.66
CA GLY A 192 -12.30 11.04 13.22
C GLY A 192 -10.85 10.90 12.73
N ARG A 193 -9.87 11.05 13.63
CA ARG A 193 -8.43 11.17 13.35
C ARG A 193 -7.55 10.20 14.15
N THR A 194 -8.06 9.63 15.23
CA THR A 194 -7.31 8.73 16.10
C THR A 194 -7.99 7.38 16.23
N TYR A 195 -7.17 6.33 16.26
CA TYR A 195 -7.60 4.96 16.44
C TYR A 195 -6.69 4.25 17.44
N ARG A 196 -7.18 3.15 18.00
CA ARG A 196 -6.37 2.19 18.74
C ARG A 196 -6.50 0.80 18.10
N LEU A 197 -5.57 -0.08 18.45
CA LEU A 197 -5.62 -1.50 18.09
C LEU A 197 -6.00 -2.28 19.34
N ASP A 198 -7.17 -2.90 19.30
CA ASP A 198 -7.62 -3.82 20.33
C ASP A 198 -7.14 -5.25 19.99
N ALA A 199 -6.83 -6.03 21.02
CA ALA A 199 -6.52 -7.45 20.83
C ALA A 199 -7.74 -8.18 20.24
N ARG A 200 -7.46 -9.26 19.49
CA ARG A 200 -8.48 -10.09 18.88
C ARG A 200 -9.22 -10.94 19.91
#